data_AF-A0A926PEX6-F1
#
_entry.id   AF-A0A926PEX6-F1
#
_cell.length_a   1.000
_cell.length_b   1.000
_cell.length_c   1.000
_cell.angle_alpha   90.00
_cell.angle_beta   90.00
_cell.angle_gamma   90.00
#
_symmetry.space_group_name_H-M   'P 1'
#
loop_
_entity.id
_entity.type
_entity.pdbx_description
1 polymer ?
#
loop_
_entity_poly.entity_id
_entity_poly.type
_entity_poly.pdbx_seq_one_letter_code
_entity_poly.pdbx_strand_id
1 'polypeptide(L)'
;MTVANLVIRVGTTMPYIPSQVSLETTVQKVAYEQALHDFALTDLFTHLQNCFSSEFDSQHITKPESEMIAALLVQQLAKNLDSHLVAAYLKAIRQGKEEVVPEPIAMEYPESTDLPAKFPTATPIPRFIYGDRLRLCPVSIDGEVETDTDTGRYIGHYYAYAPHHCHWMWKYVIWLDKDSVSASWCVATIAWEDELEAVTQEESIS
;
A
#
# COMPACT_ATOMS: atom_id res chain seq x y z
N MET A 1 -73.28 -3.16 -52.08
CA MET A 1 -72.71 -2.12 -52.96
C MET A 1 -72.42 -0.88 -52.13
N THR A 2 -71.20 -0.34 -52.29
CA THR A 2 -70.83 1.08 -52.11
C THR A 2 -70.67 1.67 -50.69
N VAL A 3 -69.43 1.60 -50.20
CA VAL A 3 -68.52 2.68 -49.72
C VAL A 3 -69.12 4.04 -49.30
N ALA A 4 -68.77 4.53 -48.09
CA ALA A 4 -68.04 5.80 -47.87
C ALA A 4 -67.78 6.12 -46.39
N ASN A 5 -66.57 6.65 -46.15
CA ASN A 5 -65.92 7.07 -44.90
C ASN A 5 -66.50 8.35 -44.27
N LEU A 6 -66.17 8.65 -42.99
CA LEU A 6 -65.48 9.88 -42.50
C LEU A 6 -65.47 9.91 -40.94
N VAL A 7 -64.38 9.54 -40.25
CA VAL A 7 -63.27 10.36 -39.69
C VAL A 7 -63.61 11.31 -38.50
N ILE A 8 -63.25 10.81 -37.30
CA ILE A 8 -62.48 11.37 -36.17
C ILE A 8 -62.91 12.68 -35.46
N ARG A 9 -63.10 12.57 -34.13
CA ARG A 9 -62.33 13.33 -33.11
C ARG A 9 -62.30 12.57 -31.78
N VAL A 10 -61.13 12.01 -31.43
CA VAL A 10 -60.80 11.70 -30.03
C VAL A 10 -59.51 12.45 -29.73
N GLY A 11 -59.65 13.53 -28.97
CA GLY A 11 -58.54 14.07 -28.22
C GLY A 11 -58.44 13.30 -26.91
N THR A 12 -57.29 12.71 -26.65
CA THR A 12 -56.87 12.34 -25.30
C THR A 12 -55.35 12.49 -25.21
N THR A 13 -54.97 13.26 -24.21
CA THR A 13 -53.65 13.51 -23.67
C THR A 13 -52.80 12.24 -23.55
N MET A 14 -51.60 12.26 -24.11
CA MET A 14 -50.54 11.31 -23.78
C MET A 14 -49.99 11.63 -22.39
N PRO A 15 -49.91 10.66 -21.45
CA PRO A 15 -49.08 10.82 -20.26
C PRO A 15 -47.60 10.70 -20.66
N TYR A 16 -46.80 11.67 -20.22
CA TYR A 16 -45.34 11.63 -20.28
C TYR A 16 -44.85 10.45 -19.45
N ILE A 17 -44.32 9.41 -20.12
CA ILE A 17 -43.59 8.31 -19.48
C ILE A 17 -42.12 8.75 -19.45
N PRO A 18 -41.53 9.11 -18.30
CA PRO A 18 -40.09 9.33 -18.23
C PRO A 18 -39.39 8.01 -18.58
N SER A 19 -38.49 8.09 -19.56
CA SER A 19 -37.78 6.96 -20.15
C SER A 19 -36.95 6.23 -19.09
N GLN A 20 -37.21 4.93 -18.90
CA GLN A 20 -36.50 4.07 -17.93
C GLN A 20 -34.97 4.02 -18.15
N VAL A 21 -34.50 4.42 -19.34
CA VAL A 21 -33.09 4.56 -19.72
C VAL A 21 -32.32 5.55 -18.83
N SER A 22 -32.99 6.58 -18.29
CA SER A 22 -32.32 7.59 -17.45
C SER A 22 -32.06 7.13 -16.01
N LEU A 23 -32.85 6.18 -15.51
CA LEU A 23 -32.74 5.65 -14.14
C LEU A 23 -31.68 4.56 -14.03
N GLU A 24 -31.57 3.66 -15.01
CA GLU A 24 -30.54 2.61 -14.99
C GLU A 24 -29.12 3.19 -15.09
N THR A 25 -28.93 4.21 -15.93
CA THR A 25 -27.62 4.86 -16.10
C THR A 25 -27.16 5.59 -14.83
N THR A 26 -28.09 6.17 -14.07
CA THR A 26 -27.78 6.83 -12.79
C THR A 26 -27.54 5.83 -11.67
N VAL A 27 -28.32 4.75 -11.59
CA VAL A 27 -28.10 3.66 -10.62
C VAL A 27 -26.77 2.96 -10.86
N GLN A 28 -26.42 2.70 -12.12
CA GLN A 28 -25.15 2.04 -12.47
C GLN A 28 -23.94 2.93 -12.18
N LYS A 29 -24.06 4.24 -12.39
CA LYS A 29 -23.01 5.21 -12.04
C LYS A 29 -22.80 5.28 -10.51
N VAL A 30 -23.89 5.32 -9.74
CA VAL A 30 -23.83 5.34 -8.27
C VAL A 30 -23.23 4.05 -7.73
N ALA A 31 -23.64 2.88 -8.27
CA ALA A 31 -23.06 1.60 -7.87
C ALA A 31 -21.58 1.49 -8.23
N TYR A 32 -21.17 2.03 -9.38
CA TYR A 32 -19.77 2.08 -9.78
C TYR A 32 -18.94 2.98 -8.87
N GLU A 33 -19.41 4.19 -8.56
CA GLU A 33 -18.74 5.11 -7.64
C GLU A 33 -18.67 4.54 -6.22
N GLN A 34 -19.72 3.86 -5.76
CA GLN A 34 -19.73 3.15 -4.48
C GLN A 34 -18.70 2.01 -4.47
N ALA A 35 -18.62 1.20 -5.52
CA ALA A 35 -17.62 0.15 -5.61
C ALA A 35 -16.19 0.72 -5.60
N LEU A 36 -15.94 1.81 -6.32
CA LEU A 36 -14.63 2.48 -6.28
C LEU A 36 -14.25 2.94 -4.88
N HIS A 37 -15.22 3.44 -4.11
CA HIS A 37 -15.02 3.82 -2.72
C HIS A 37 -14.80 2.60 -1.81
N ASP A 38 -15.64 1.57 -1.93
CA ASP A 38 -15.56 0.35 -1.10
C ASP A 38 -14.23 -0.40 -1.28
N PHE A 39 -13.60 -0.29 -2.45
CA PHE A 39 -12.28 -0.87 -2.74
C PHE A 39 -11.12 0.13 -2.56
N ALA A 40 -11.36 1.29 -1.94
CA ALA A 40 -10.38 2.36 -1.70
C ALA A 40 -9.63 2.84 -2.97
N LEU A 41 -10.21 2.61 -4.15
CA LEU A 41 -9.61 3.01 -5.42
C LEU A 41 -9.60 4.54 -5.57
N THR A 42 -10.56 5.23 -4.97
CA THR A 42 -10.58 6.70 -4.90
C THR A 42 -9.37 7.27 -4.17
N ASP A 43 -8.96 6.62 -3.08
CA ASP A 43 -7.82 7.06 -2.27
C ASP A 43 -6.49 6.74 -2.96
N LEU A 44 -6.43 5.58 -3.64
CA LEU A 44 -5.32 5.20 -4.51
C LEU A 44 -5.13 6.21 -5.64
N PHE A 45 -6.21 6.62 -6.32
CA PHE A 45 -6.11 7.64 -7.39
C PHE A 45 -5.60 8.98 -6.86
N THR A 46 -6.08 9.40 -5.69
CA THR A 46 -5.66 10.65 -5.06
C THR A 46 -4.17 10.59 -4.68
N HIS A 47 -3.70 9.47 -4.13
CA HIS A 47 -2.29 9.28 -3.80
C HIS A 47 -1.40 9.26 -5.04
N LEU A 48 -1.79 8.53 -6.10
CA LEU A 48 -1.05 8.51 -7.36
C LEU A 48 -0.90 9.93 -7.91
N GLN A 49 -1.98 10.72 -7.92
CA GLN A 49 -1.92 12.12 -8.38
C GLN A 49 -0.97 12.99 -7.55
N ASN A 50 -0.94 12.80 -6.23
CA ASN A 50 -0.05 13.54 -5.34
C ASN A 50 1.43 13.16 -5.54
N CYS A 51 1.74 11.86 -5.69
CA CYS A 51 3.11 11.38 -5.92
C CYS A 51 3.73 11.99 -7.19
N PHE A 52 2.97 12.10 -8.27
CA PHE A 52 3.46 12.66 -9.53
C PHE A 52 3.41 14.19 -9.58
N SER A 53 2.80 14.84 -8.60
CA SER A 53 2.74 16.30 -8.52
C SER A 53 3.96 16.93 -7.81
N SER A 54 4.68 16.18 -6.96
CA SER A 54 5.80 16.71 -6.17
C SER A 54 7.19 16.48 -6.77
N GLU A 55 7.37 15.50 -7.65
CA GLU A 55 8.71 15.07 -8.09
C GLU A 55 9.03 15.30 -9.58
N PHE A 56 8.03 15.60 -10.41
CA PHE A 56 8.23 15.79 -11.86
C PHE A 56 7.71 17.15 -12.31
N ASP A 57 8.63 17.98 -12.82
CA ASP A 57 8.33 19.28 -13.41
C ASP A 57 7.24 19.14 -14.50
N SER A 58 6.04 19.64 -14.19
CA SER A 58 5.01 20.15 -15.11
C SER A 58 4.27 19.19 -16.05
N GLN A 59 4.25 17.87 -15.81
CA GLN A 59 3.29 16.98 -16.48
C GLN A 59 2.34 16.33 -15.47
N HIS A 60 1.17 16.93 -15.30
CA HIS A 60 0.07 16.32 -14.58
C HIS A 60 -0.30 14.99 -15.25
N ILE A 61 -0.28 13.90 -14.48
CA ILE A 61 -0.75 12.62 -14.98
C ILE A 61 -2.22 12.75 -15.38
N THR A 62 -2.56 12.32 -16.59
CA THR A 62 -3.92 12.39 -17.05
C THR A 62 -4.75 11.31 -16.35
N LYS A 63 -6.06 11.55 -16.19
CA LYS A 63 -7.00 10.56 -15.64
C LYS A 63 -6.83 9.14 -16.24
N PRO A 64 -6.75 8.95 -17.57
CA PRO A 64 -6.56 7.61 -18.14
C PRO A 64 -5.21 6.97 -17.78
N GLU A 65 -4.15 7.75 -17.60
CA GLU A 65 -2.84 7.21 -17.17
C GLU A 65 -2.89 6.75 -15.71
N SER A 66 -3.55 7.52 -14.84
CA SER A 66 -3.77 7.12 -13.44
C SER A 66 -4.63 5.86 -13.33
N GLU A 67 -5.65 5.73 -14.18
CA GLU A 67 -6.48 4.53 -14.28
C GLU A 67 -5.68 3.31 -14.77
N MET A 68 -4.79 3.51 -15.75
CA MET A 68 -3.91 2.46 -16.26
C MET A 68 -2.93 1.98 -15.20
N ILE A 69 -2.30 2.90 -14.45
CA ILE A 69 -1.36 2.55 -13.38
C ILE A 69 -2.09 1.83 -12.24
N ALA A 70 -3.26 2.33 -11.81
CA ALA A 70 -4.05 1.65 -10.80
C ALA A 70 -4.45 0.24 -11.24
N ALA A 71 -4.89 0.07 -12.49
CA ALA A 71 -5.20 -1.24 -13.04
C ALA A 71 -3.99 -2.17 -13.06
N LEU A 72 -2.80 -1.67 -13.41
CA LEU A 72 -1.56 -2.44 -13.36
C LEU A 72 -1.19 -2.85 -11.93
N LEU A 73 -1.28 -1.93 -10.96
CA LEU A 73 -0.99 -2.23 -9.56
C LEU A 73 -1.96 -3.28 -9.01
N VAL A 74 -3.26 -3.14 -9.27
CA VAL A 74 -4.28 -4.14 -8.89
C VAL A 74 -4.00 -5.48 -9.56
N GLN A 75 -3.63 -5.49 -10.84
CA GLN A 75 -3.30 -6.72 -11.55
C GLN A 75 -2.05 -7.40 -10.99
N GLN A 76 -1.00 -6.63 -10.66
CA GLN A 76 0.20 -7.18 -10.05
C GLN A 76 -0.08 -7.68 -8.64
N LEU A 77 -0.90 -6.99 -7.85
CA LEU A 77 -1.33 -7.47 -6.55
C LEU A 77 -2.08 -8.80 -6.69
N ALA A 78 -3.06 -8.88 -7.59
CA ALA A 78 -3.82 -10.10 -7.85
C ALA A 78 -2.95 -11.27 -8.32
N LYS A 79 -1.92 -10.99 -9.11
CA LYS A 79 -1.01 -12.00 -9.66
C LYS A 79 0.02 -12.49 -8.64
N ASN A 80 0.48 -11.60 -7.76
CA ASN A 80 1.52 -11.89 -6.77
C ASN A 80 0.95 -12.18 -5.37
N LEU A 81 -0.38 -12.27 -5.25
CA LEU A 81 -1.06 -12.72 -4.04
C LEU A 81 -0.71 -14.19 -3.79
N ASP A 82 0.20 -14.41 -2.86
CA ASP A 82 0.57 -15.75 -2.45
C ASP A 82 -0.55 -16.37 -1.59
N SER A 83 -1.06 -17.50 -2.05
CA SER A 83 -2.09 -18.26 -1.33
C SER A 83 -1.61 -18.76 0.03
N HIS A 84 -0.31 -18.98 0.20
CA HIS A 84 0.30 -19.34 1.49
C HIS A 84 0.29 -18.16 2.46
N LEU A 85 0.66 -16.95 2.03
CA LEU A 85 0.57 -15.74 2.86
C LEU A 85 -0.87 -15.45 3.27
N VAL A 86 -1.82 -15.53 2.33
CA VAL A 86 -3.25 -15.34 2.63
C VAL A 86 -3.74 -16.40 3.63
N ALA A 87 -3.33 -17.66 3.46
CA ALA A 87 -3.70 -18.74 4.38
C ALA A 87 -3.05 -18.57 5.76
N ALA A 88 -1.80 -18.11 5.84
CA ALA A 88 -1.10 -17.83 7.08
C ALA A 88 -1.76 -16.67 7.85
N TYR A 89 -2.14 -15.60 7.14
CA TYR A 89 -2.92 -14.50 7.71
C TYR A 89 -4.28 -14.96 8.23
N LEU A 90 -5.04 -15.70 7.43
CA LEU A 90 -6.34 -16.24 7.86
C LEU A 90 -6.21 -17.20 9.05
N LYS A 91 -5.12 -17.96 9.11
CA LYS A 91 -4.80 -18.86 10.23
C LYS A 91 -4.46 -18.05 11.49
N ALA A 92 -3.69 -16.98 11.38
CA ALA A 92 -3.37 -16.09 12.50
C ALA A 92 -4.63 -15.44 13.08
N ILE A 93 -5.53 -14.94 12.23
CA ILE A 93 -6.82 -14.35 12.63
C ILE A 93 -7.70 -15.38 13.36
N ARG A 94 -7.82 -16.60 12.82
CA ARG A 94 -8.69 -17.66 13.38
C ARG A 94 -8.18 -18.26 14.67
N GLN A 95 -6.86 -18.23 14.90
CA GLN A 95 -6.25 -18.83 16.08
C GLN A 95 -6.26 -17.91 17.31
N GLY A 96 -6.83 -16.71 17.22
CA GLY A 96 -7.08 -15.86 18.39
C GLY A 96 -5.84 -15.56 19.22
N LYS A 97 -4.66 -15.46 18.59
CA LYS A 97 -3.52 -14.80 19.23
C LYS A 97 -3.84 -13.30 19.25
N GLU A 98 -4.35 -12.83 20.39
CA GLU A 98 -4.75 -11.44 20.66
C GLU A 98 -3.66 -10.37 20.44
N GLU A 99 -2.44 -10.72 20.01
CA GLU A 99 -1.41 -9.74 19.63
C GLU A 99 -1.46 -9.29 18.15
N VAL A 100 -2.24 -9.97 17.29
CA VAL A 100 -2.45 -9.49 15.91
C VAL A 100 -3.91 -9.76 15.52
N VAL A 101 -4.80 -8.85 15.94
CA VAL A 101 -6.04 -8.62 15.21
C VAL A 101 -5.70 -7.64 14.09
N PRO A 102 -5.65 -8.02 12.81
CA PRO A 102 -5.84 -7.03 11.77
C PRO A 102 -7.35 -6.83 11.66
N GLU A 103 -7.85 -5.74 12.22
CA GLU A 103 -9.01 -5.11 11.61
C GLU A 103 -8.66 -4.90 10.12
N PRO A 104 -9.50 -5.38 9.18
CA PRO A 104 -9.22 -5.18 7.77
C PRO A 104 -9.31 -3.69 7.45
N ILE A 105 -8.23 -3.15 6.85
CA ILE A 105 -8.22 -1.93 6.02
C ILE A 105 -8.82 -0.70 6.73
N ALA A 106 -8.26 -0.35 7.89
CA ALA A 106 -8.15 1.01 8.40
C ALA A 106 -7.15 1.03 9.57
N MET A 107 -5.98 0.40 9.42
CA MET A 107 -4.89 0.68 10.36
C MET A 107 -4.23 2.00 9.95
N GLU A 108 -4.98 3.10 10.10
CA GLU A 108 -4.37 4.34 10.56
C GLU A 108 -3.84 4.04 11.97
N TYR A 109 -2.68 3.36 12.05
CA TYR A 109 -1.89 3.48 13.25
C TYR A 109 -1.73 4.99 13.44
N PRO A 110 -2.11 5.56 14.60
CA PRO A 110 -1.97 6.99 14.79
C PRO A 110 -0.49 7.31 14.59
N GLU A 111 -0.16 7.88 13.44
CA GLU A 111 1.18 8.35 13.17
C GLU A 111 1.41 9.45 14.20
N SER A 112 2.19 9.14 15.22
CA SER A 112 2.66 10.16 16.14
C SER A 112 3.57 11.06 15.32
N THR A 113 3.04 12.20 14.87
CA THR A 113 3.85 13.24 14.21
C THR A 113 4.65 14.04 15.24
N ASP A 114 4.20 14.05 16.49
CA ASP A 114 4.88 14.70 17.60
C ASP A 114 5.97 13.81 18.21
N LEU A 115 7.20 14.32 18.20
CA LEU A 115 8.32 13.70 18.93
C LEU A 115 7.97 13.51 20.42
N PRO A 116 8.48 12.46 21.09
CA PRO A 116 8.26 12.28 22.52
C PRO A 116 8.74 13.51 23.30
N ALA A 117 7.96 13.94 24.30
CA ALA A 117 8.23 15.15 25.08
C ALA A 117 9.62 15.22 25.74
N LYS A 118 10.30 14.07 25.86
CA LYS A 118 11.64 13.94 26.45
C LYS A 118 12.75 13.72 25.41
N PHE A 119 12.48 13.87 24.12
CA PHE A 119 13.48 13.76 23.07
C PHE A 119 14.41 15.00 23.07
N PRO A 120 15.74 14.83 22.92
CA PRO A 120 16.50 13.58 22.83
C PRO A 120 16.95 13.01 24.19
N THR A 121 16.65 13.68 25.30
CA THR A 121 17.20 13.39 26.64
C THR A 121 16.87 12.01 27.20
N ALA A 122 15.69 11.45 26.91
CA ALA A 122 15.27 10.13 27.38
C ALA A 122 15.20 9.08 26.25
N THR A 123 15.82 9.36 25.11
CA THR A 123 15.80 8.46 23.96
C THR A 123 16.81 7.32 24.17
N PRO A 124 16.46 6.06 23.83
CA PRO A 124 17.43 4.98 23.81
C PRO A 124 18.66 5.36 22.99
N ILE A 125 19.84 4.88 23.39
CA ILE A 125 21.06 5.09 22.58
C ILE A 125 20.96 4.19 21.34
N PRO A 126 21.23 4.69 20.12
CA PRO A 126 21.29 3.87 18.92
C PRO A 126 22.22 2.67 19.13
N ARG A 127 21.76 1.47 18.78
CA ARG A 127 22.52 0.22 18.90
C ARG A 127 23.76 0.16 17.99
N PHE A 128 23.72 0.80 16.82
CA PHE A 128 24.78 0.74 15.81
C PHE A 128 25.48 2.09 15.60
N ILE A 129 26.77 2.06 15.25
CA ILE A 129 27.63 3.24 15.06
C ILE A 129 28.11 3.38 13.61
N TYR A 130 28.29 4.63 13.16
CA TYR A 130 28.54 4.94 11.76
C TYR A 130 29.67 4.08 11.18
N GLY A 131 29.42 3.42 10.06
CA GLY A 131 30.36 2.53 9.41
C GLY A 131 30.23 1.04 9.79
N ASP A 132 29.40 0.70 10.79
CA ASP A 132 29.07 -0.69 11.12
C ASP A 132 28.50 -1.41 9.90
N ARG A 133 28.91 -2.68 9.73
CA ARG A 133 28.35 -3.56 8.70
C ARG A 133 27.12 -4.27 9.27
N LEU A 134 25.97 -4.07 8.63
CA LEU A 134 24.67 -4.57 9.06
C LEU A 134 24.08 -5.49 7.99
N ARG A 135 23.23 -6.41 8.44
CA ARG A 135 22.42 -7.31 7.61
C ARG A 135 20.97 -7.21 8.03
N LEU A 136 20.05 -7.23 7.07
CA LEU A 136 18.63 -7.38 7.35
C LEU A 136 18.35 -8.76 7.97
N CYS A 137 17.53 -8.80 9.01
CA CYS A 137 17.11 -10.05 9.63
C CYS A 137 16.44 -10.95 8.56
N PRO A 138 16.89 -12.20 8.40
CA PRO A 138 16.31 -13.10 7.43
C PRO A 138 14.86 -13.45 7.78
N VAL A 139 13.99 -13.37 6.78
CA VAL A 139 12.59 -13.72 6.93
C VAL A 139 12.46 -15.24 6.78
N SER A 140 11.84 -15.88 7.76
CA SER A 140 11.49 -17.31 7.65
C SER A 140 10.16 -17.45 6.89
N ILE A 141 10.20 -18.07 5.72
CA ILE A 141 9.01 -18.40 4.93
C ILE A 141 8.84 -19.92 4.97
N ASP A 142 7.69 -20.40 5.44
CA ASP A 142 7.37 -21.83 5.54
C ASP A 142 8.38 -22.70 6.33
N GLY A 143 9.12 -22.09 7.25
CA GLY A 143 10.12 -22.77 8.08
C GLY A 143 11.51 -22.88 7.45
N GLU A 144 11.69 -22.37 6.23
CA GLU A 144 12.99 -22.16 5.60
C GLU A 144 13.44 -20.71 5.84
N VAL A 145 14.69 -20.54 6.25
CA VAL A 145 15.29 -19.23 6.51
C VAL A 145 15.97 -18.78 5.21
N GLU A 146 15.46 -17.74 4.56
CA GLU A 146 16.16 -17.14 3.43
C GLU A 146 17.46 -16.51 3.93
N THR A 147 18.59 -17.04 3.46
CA THR A 147 19.92 -16.58 3.92
C THR A 147 20.47 -15.43 3.08
N ASP A 148 19.96 -15.26 1.85
CA ASP A 148 20.28 -14.14 0.97
C ASP A 148 19.48 -12.90 1.38
N THR A 149 20.03 -12.18 2.34
CA THR A 149 19.48 -10.91 2.82
C THR A 149 20.39 -9.76 2.43
N ASP A 150 19.81 -8.56 2.30
CA ASP A 150 20.62 -7.39 1.99
C ASP A 150 21.58 -7.06 3.14
N THR A 151 22.81 -6.75 2.75
CA THR A 151 23.88 -6.32 3.65
C THR A 151 24.38 -4.94 3.26
N GLY A 152 24.98 -4.25 4.20
CA GLY A 152 25.54 -2.94 3.88
C GLY A 152 26.19 -2.26 5.06
N ARG A 153 26.56 -1.01 4.85
CA ARG A 153 27.18 -0.15 5.87
C ARG A 153 26.20 0.88 6.37
N TYR A 154 26.11 1.02 7.67
CA TYR A 154 25.32 2.06 8.30
C TYR A 154 25.92 3.46 8.03
N ILE A 155 25.10 4.38 7.51
CA ILE A 155 25.52 5.74 7.11
C ILE A 155 24.74 6.88 7.79
N GLY A 156 23.64 6.61 8.48
CA GLY A 156 22.87 7.63 9.21
C GLY A 156 21.57 7.08 9.78
N HIS A 157 21.08 7.64 10.89
CA HIS A 157 19.85 7.20 11.54
C HIS A 157 18.99 8.40 11.91
N TYR A 158 17.72 8.14 12.13
CA TYR A 158 16.78 9.10 12.68
C TYR A 158 15.77 8.38 13.56
N TYR A 159 15.14 9.13 14.47
CA TYR A 159 14.13 8.59 15.37
C TYR A 159 12.76 8.77 14.73
N ALA A 160 12.00 7.69 14.59
CA ALA A 160 10.71 7.68 13.93
C ALA A 160 9.70 6.79 14.67
N TYR A 161 8.41 7.07 14.49
CA TYR A 161 7.36 6.21 15.03
C TYR A 161 7.30 4.90 14.24
N ALA A 162 7.53 3.77 14.90
CA ALA A 162 7.48 2.43 14.33
C ALA A 162 6.05 1.87 14.50
N PRO A 163 5.22 1.81 13.43
CA PRO A 163 3.81 1.44 13.57
C PRO A 163 3.63 0.01 14.05
N HIS A 164 4.51 -0.90 13.62
CA HIS A 164 4.47 -2.32 13.99
C HIS A 164 4.77 -2.58 15.48
N HIS A 165 5.37 -1.63 16.19
CA HIS A 165 5.57 -1.70 17.65
C HIS A 165 4.77 -0.66 18.43
N CYS A 166 3.98 0.18 17.75
CA CYS A 166 3.24 1.29 18.35
C CYS A 166 4.10 2.23 19.22
N HIS A 167 5.40 2.37 18.95
CA HIS A 167 6.30 3.24 19.71
C HIS A 167 7.41 3.86 18.84
N TRP A 168 8.10 4.87 19.36
CA TRP A 168 9.23 5.48 18.67
C TRP A 168 10.48 4.60 18.75
N MET A 169 11.18 4.42 17.62
CA MET A 169 12.38 3.59 17.49
C MET A 169 13.39 4.24 16.52
N TRP A 170 14.66 3.85 16.64
CA TRP A 170 15.67 4.20 15.65
C TRP A 170 15.40 3.51 14.31
N LYS A 171 15.48 4.31 13.24
CA LYS A 171 15.47 3.83 11.87
C LYS A 171 16.81 4.17 11.23
N TYR A 172 17.43 3.17 10.60
CA TYR A 172 18.77 3.25 10.06
C TYR A 172 18.72 3.35 8.54
N VAL A 173 19.63 4.15 7.99
CA VAL A 173 19.94 4.25 6.56
C VAL A 173 21.22 3.46 6.32
N ILE A 174 21.13 2.50 5.40
CA ILE A 174 22.18 1.52 5.13
C ILE A 174 22.59 1.65 3.68
N TRP A 175 23.86 1.91 3.43
CA TRP A 175 24.46 1.85 2.11
C TRP A 175 24.69 0.39 1.74
N LEU A 176 24.03 -0.11 0.70
CA LEU A 176 24.07 -1.52 0.34
C LEU A 176 25.43 -1.95 -0.20
N ASP A 177 25.89 -3.14 0.19
CA ASP A 177 27.04 -3.80 -0.43
C ASP A 177 26.67 -4.22 -1.86
N LYS A 178 27.63 -4.25 -2.79
CA LYS A 178 27.38 -4.51 -4.22
C LYS A 178 26.79 -5.90 -4.49
N ASP A 179 27.06 -6.80 -3.57
CA ASP A 179 26.73 -8.21 -3.53
C ASP A 179 25.35 -8.46 -2.89
N SER A 180 24.68 -7.42 -2.39
CA SER A 180 23.31 -7.51 -1.89
C SER A 180 22.30 -7.69 -3.02
N VAL A 181 21.23 -8.44 -2.76
CA VAL A 181 20.17 -8.76 -3.72
C VAL A 181 19.57 -7.48 -4.31
N SER A 182 19.31 -6.49 -3.46
CA SER A 182 18.70 -5.22 -3.85
C SER A 182 19.67 -4.22 -4.46
N ALA A 183 20.98 -4.47 -4.42
CA ALA A 183 22.01 -3.55 -4.94
C ALA A 183 21.92 -3.32 -6.45
N SER A 184 21.22 -4.21 -7.17
CA SER A 184 20.98 -4.09 -8.61
C SER A 184 20.05 -2.93 -8.99
N TRP A 185 19.22 -2.44 -8.06
CA TRP A 185 18.22 -1.40 -8.32
C TRP A 185 18.13 -0.33 -7.23
N CYS A 186 18.81 -0.51 -6.09
CA CYS A 186 18.88 0.49 -5.03
C CYS A 186 20.30 0.58 -4.44
N VAL A 187 20.72 1.79 -4.05
CA VAL A 187 22.06 2.03 -3.46
C VAL A 187 22.02 2.05 -1.94
N ALA A 188 20.87 2.40 -1.36
CA ALA A 188 20.69 2.45 0.08
C ALA A 188 19.29 2.00 0.46
N THR A 189 19.17 1.27 1.57
CA THR A 189 17.90 0.86 2.14
C THR A 189 17.68 1.50 3.51
N ILE A 190 16.46 1.42 4.01
CA ILE A 190 16.10 1.83 5.36
C ILE A 190 15.48 0.65 6.11
N ALA A 191 15.80 0.52 7.38
CA ALA A 191 15.30 -0.55 8.22
C ALA A 191 15.19 -0.10 9.68
N TRP A 192 14.27 -0.72 10.42
CA TRP A 192 14.13 -0.49 11.85
C TRP A 192 15.27 -1.15 12.63
N GLU A 193 15.52 -0.67 13.85
CA GLU A 193 16.65 -1.15 14.64
C GLU A 193 16.62 -2.65 14.89
N ASP A 194 15.44 -3.23 15.09
CA ASP A 194 15.19 -4.65 15.37
C ASP A 194 15.17 -5.55 14.12
N GLU A 195 15.03 -4.95 12.93
CA GLU A 195 15.16 -5.62 11.63
C GLU A 195 16.61 -5.81 11.20
N LEU A 196 17.57 -5.44 12.06
CA LEU A 196 18.99 -5.41 11.74
C LEU A 196 19.83 -6.26 12.69
N GLU A 197 20.85 -6.90 12.12
CA GLU A 197 21.89 -7.61 12.83
C GLU A 197 23.26 -7.08 12.44
N ALA A 198 24.18 -7.03 13.40
CA ALA A 198 25.58 -6.73 13.10
C ALA A 198 26.24 -7.93 12.41
N VAL A 199 26.93 -7.67 11.30
CA VAL A 199 27.72 -8.69 10.60
C VAL A 199 29.10 -8.73 11.24
N THR A 200 29.34 -9.72 12.09
CA THR A 200 30.68 -9.98 12.64
C THR A 200 31.63 -10.38 11.50
N GLN A 201 32.84 -9.82 11.48
CA GLN A 201 33.82 -10.03 10.39
C GLN A 201 34.27 -11.50 10.18
N GLU A 202 33.84 -12.43 11.03
CA GLU A 202 34.27 -13.84 11.01
C GLU A 202 33.65 -14.68 9.88
N GLU A 203 32.61 -14.20 9.19
CA GLU A 203 31.98 -14.91 8.06
C GLU A 203 32.74 -14.76 6.71
N SER A 204 33.94 -14.19 6.70
CA SER A 204 34.74 -13.97 5.48
C SER A 204 35.85 -15.01 5.22
N ILE A 205 35.87 -16.11 5.97
CA ILE A 205 36.80 -17.24 5.74
C ILE A 205 36.02 -18.55 5.80
N SER A 206 35.45 -18.97 4.68
CA SER A 206 35.18 -20.38 4.35
C SER A 206 35.12 -20.55 2.83
#